data_AF-A0A147I8Z1-F1
#
_entry.id   AF-A0A147I8Z1-F1
#
_cell.length_a   1.000
_cell.length_b   1.000
_cell.length_c   1.000
_cell.angle_alpha   90.00
_cell.angle_beta   90.00
_cell.angle_gamma   90.00
#
_symmetry.space_group_name_H-M   'P 1'
#
loop_
_entity.id
_entity.type
_entity.pdbx_description
1 polymer ?
#
loop_
_entity_poly.entity_id
_entity_poly.type
_entity_poly.pdbx_seq_one_letter_code
_entity_poly.pdbx_strand_id
1 'polypeptide(L)' 'MRYERFVDGQRRGVNFISKVVICLVCVLWLATFFDWAFDMGWGWDRQILWLGPSMVLFTLLLRLCAMAVFKFVDNNY' A
#
# COMPACT_ATOMS: atom_id res chain seq x y z
N MET A 1 5.89 23.83 -17.03
CA MET A 1 6.13 22.84 -18.11
C MET A 1 7.10 21.69 -17.78
N ARG A 2 8.36 21.90 -17.34
CA ARG A 2 9.26 20.75 -17.04
C ARG A 2 8.98 20.12 -15.66
N TYR A 3 8.67 20.93 -14.63
CA TYR A 3 8.39 20.47 -13.26
C TYR A 3 7.07 19.67 -13.13
N GLU A 4 5.99 20.13 -13.75
CA GLU A 4 4.67 19.45 -13.70
C GLU A 4 4.75 18.00 -14.22
N ARG A 5 5.49 17.75 -15.30
CA ARG A 5 5.68 16.39 -15.84
C ARG A 5 6.49 15.48 -14.90
N PHE A 6 7.43 16.05 -14.14
CA PHE A 6 8.20 15.30 -13.14
C PHE A 6 7.33 14.93 -11.94
N VAL A 7 6.51 15.86 -11.45
CA VAL A 7 5.56 15.64 -10.35
C VAL A 7 4.49 14.62 -10.74
N ASP A 8 3.94 14.71 -11.95
CA ASP A 8 2.98 13.74 -12.49
C ASP A 8 3.57 12.33 -12.65
N GLY A 9 4.83 12.25 -13.08
CA GLY A 9 5.57 10.99 -13.18
C GLY A 9 5.77 10.34 -11.81
N GLN A 10 6.17 11.12 -10.80
CA GLN A 10 6.32 10.62 -9.43
C GLN A 10 4.97 10.21 -8.83
N ARG A 11 3.89 10.97 -9.09
CA ARG A 11 2.54 10.64 -8.62
C ARG A 11 2.03 9.33 -9.19
N ARG A 12 2.31 9.04 -10.47
CA ARG A 12 2.00 7.73 -11.08
C ARG A 12 2.86 6.61 -10.49
N GLY A 13 4.16 6.84 -10.31
CA GLY A 13 5.08 5.86 -9.73
C GLY A 13 4.65 5.45 -8.33
N VAL A 14 4.39 6.43 -7.44
CA VAL A 14 3.92 6.18 -6.08
C VAL A 14 2.57 5.47 -6.09
N ASN A 15 1.60 5.90 -6.92
CA ASN A 15 0.32 5.21 -7.02
C ASN A 15 0.46 3.76 -7.49
N PHE A 16 1.36 3.49 -8.45
CA PHE A 16 1.58 2.14 -8.97
C PHE A 16 2.23 1.25 -7.91
N ILE A 17 3.31 1.72 -7.28
CA ILE A 17 4.00 0.99 -6.21
C ILE A 17 3.05 0.73 -5.03
N SER A 18 2.30 1.74 -4.58
CA SER A 18 1.30 1.56 -3.53
C SER A 18 0.24 0.51 -3.89
N LYS A 19 -0.26 0.50 -5.14
CA LYS A 19 -1.21 -0.52 -5.59
C LYS A 19 -0.59 -1.92 -5.58
N VAL A 20 0.64 -2.08 -6.05
CA VAL A 20 1.35 -3.37 -6.05
C VAL A 20 1.55 -3.88 -4.63
N VAL A 21 2.01 -3.02 -3.72
CA VAL A 21 2.22 -3.39 -2.30
C VAL A 21 0.91 -3.78 -1.65
N ILE A 22 -0.16 -3.00 -1.83
CA ILE A 22 -1.49 -3.33 -1.27
C ILE A 22 -1.99 -4.68 -1.83
N CYS A 23 -1.83 -4.90 -3.14
CA CYS A 23 -2.25 -6.15 -3.76
C CYS A 23 -1.50 -7.37 -3.17
N LEU A 24 -0.18 -7.28 -3.04
CA LEU A 24 0.64 -8.33 -2.43
C LEU A 24 0.23 -8.61 -0.98
N VAL A 25 0.02 -7.55 -0.18
CA VAL A 25 -0.41 -7.68 1.21
C VAL A 25 -1.80 -8.32 1.29
N CYS A 26 -2.74 -7.94 0.42
CA CYS A 26 -4.07 -8.55 0.37
C CYS A 26 -4.01 -10.04 -0.02
N VAL A 27 -3.17 -10.42 -0.98
CA VAL A 27 -3.01 -11.83 -1.39
C VAL A 27 -2.43 -12.66 -0.24
N LEU A 28 -1.38 -12.16 0.42
CA LEU A 28 -0.79 -12.82 1.58
C LEU A 28 -1.80 -12.96 2.72
N TRP A 29 -2.55 -11.90 3.00
CA TRP A 29 -3.59 -11.93 4.03
C TRP A 29 -4.71 -12.92 3.70
N LEU A 30 -5.18 -12.95 2.45
CA LEU A 30 -6.18 -13.94 2.01
C LEU A 30 -5.64 -15.36 2.12
N ALA A 31 -4.39 -15.61 1.73
CA ALA A 31 -3.77 -16.92 1.88
C ALA A 31 -3.72 -17.36 3.35
N THR A 32 -3.33 -16.46 4.27
CA THR A 32 -3.36 -16.74 5.72
C THR A 32 -4.78 -16.94 6.24
N PHE A 33 -5.76 -16.19 5.73
CA PHE A 33 -7.17 -16.36 6.10
C PHE A 33 -7.74 -17.71 5.63
N PHE A 34 -7.43 -18.13 4.41
CA PHE A 34 -7.84 -19.44 3.89
C PHE A 34 -7.15 -20.59 4.64
N ASP A 35 -5.87 -20.46 4.94
CA ASP A 35 -5.14 -21.45 5.76
C ASP A 35 -5.79 -21.58 7.15
N TRP A 36 -6.15 -20.46 7.78
CA TRP A 36 -6.84 -20.45 9.08
C TRP A 36 -8.28 -21.00 9.02
N ALA A 37 -9.04 -20.63 7.99
CA ALA A 37 -10.46 -21.00 7.89
C ALA A 37 -10.70 -22.45 7.43
N PHE A 38 -9.79 -23.00 6.62
CA PHE A 38 -9.90 -24.35 6.06
C PHE A 38 -8.88 -25.33 6.65
N ASP A 39 -8.08 -24.88 7.62
CA ASP A 39 -7.03 -25.67 8.29
C ASP A 39 -6.11 -26.38 7.27
N MET A 40 -5.67 -25.64 6.24
CA MET A 40 -4.89 -26.19 5.13
C MET A 40 -3.47 -26.65 5.55
N GLY A 41 -3.04 -26.30 6.75
CA GLY A 41 -1.78 -26.76 7.34
C GLY A 41 -0.54 -26.11 6.73
N TRP A 42 -0.68 -24.95 6.07
CA TRP A 42 0.44 -24.24 5.45
C TRP A 42 1.35 -23.56 6.48
N GLY A 43 0.91 -23.47 7.74
CA GLY A 43 1.73 -23.03 8.86
C GLY A 43 1.90 -21.51 8.94
N TRP A 44 0.93 -20.75 8.43
CA TRP A 44 1.00 -19.30 8.46
C TRP A 44 0.74 -18.76 9.88
N ASP A 45 1.51 -17.73 10.26
CA ASP A 45 1.36 -17.10 11.56
C ASP A 45 0.04 -16.32 11.64
N ARG A 46 -0.79 -16.63 12.66
CA ARG A 46 -2.08 -15.99 12.90
C ARG A 46 -1.95 -14.50 13.21
N GLN A 47 -0.76 -14.01 13.57
CA GLN A 47 -0.51 -12.58 13.73
C GLN A 47 -0.69 -11.82 12.41
N ILE A 48 -0.47 -12.46 11.25
CA ILE A 48 -0.63 -11.87 9.92
C ILE A 48 -2.09 -11.47 9.65
N LEU A 49 -3.08 -12.17 10.25
CA LEU A 49 -4.50 -11.80 10.14
C LEU A 49 -4.79 -10.41 10.72
N TRP A 50 -4.07 -10.02 11.77
CA TRP A 50 -4.18 -8.70 12.40
C TRP A 50 -3.20 -7.68 11.81
N LEU A 51 -2.04 -8.14 11.35
CA LEU A 51 -1.00 -7.30 10.74
C LEU A 51 -1.31 -6.89 9.29
N GLY A 52 -2.01 -7.71 8.51
CA GLY A 52 -2.38 -7.38 7.13
C GLY A 52 -3.20 -6.09 7.03
N PRO A 53 -4.33 -5.95 7.76
CA PRO A 53 -5.13 -4.74 7.75
C PRO A 53 -4.37 -3.50 8.23
N SER A 54 -3.51 -3.64 9.25
CA SER A 54 -2.71 -2.53 9.77
C SER A 54 -1.62 -2.09 8.79
N MET A 55 -0.99 -3.02 8.07
CA MET A 55 -0.06 -2.71 6.98
C MET A 55 -0.74 -1.98 5.82
N VAL A 56 -1.96 -2.39 5.44
CA VAL A 56 -2.75 -1.70 4.40
C VAL A 56 -3.13 -0.28 4.84
N LEU A 57 -3.58 -0.11 6.09
CA LEU A 57 -3.86 1.20 6.68
C LEU A 57 -2.61 2.09 6.68
N PHE A 58 -1.46 1.54 7.06
CA PHE A 58 -0.19 2.25 7.05
C PHE A 58 0.23 2.68 5.64
N THR A 59 0.05 1.81 4.63
CA THR A 59 0.35 2.18 3.24
C THR A 59 -0.59 3.25 2.70
N LEU A 60 -1.87 3.24 3.09
CA LEU A 60 -2.82 4.29 2.73
C LEU A 60 -2.46 5.63 3.38
N LEU A 61 -2.06 5.62 4.65
CA LEU A 61 -1.56 6.80 5.36
C LEU A 61 -0.32 7.38 4.68
N LEU A 62 0.67 6.54 4.34
CA LEU A 62 1.85 6.98 3.60
C LEU A 62 1.47 7.59 2.24
N ARG A 63 0.49 7.02 1.54
CA ARG A 63 0.01 7.55 0.26
C ARG A 63 -0.68 8.92 0.43
N LEU A 64 -1.46 9.11 1.49
CA LEU A 64 -2.09 10.39 1.82
C LEU A 64 -1.03 11.44 2.19
N CYS A 65 -0.04 11.09 3.01
CA CYS A 65 1.08 11.97 3.33
C CYS A 65 1.88 12.34 2.08
N ALA A 66 2.19 11.37 1.21
CA ALA A 66 2.88 11.64 -0.05
C ALA A 66 2.07 12.59 -0.94
N MET A 67 0.76 12.38 -1.08
CA MET A 67 -0.10 13.32 -1.82
C MET A 67 -0.15 14.70 -1.19
N ALA A 68 -0.17 14.80 0.14
CA ALA A 68 -0.18 16.06 0.86
C ALA A 68 1.13 16.83 0.64
N VAL A 69 2.28 16.15 0.67
CA VAL A 69 3.59 16.73 0.36
C VAL A 69 3.64 17.21 -1.08
N PHE A 70 3.20 16.40 -2.06
CA PHE A 70 3.16 16.84 -3.46
C PHE A 70 2.25 18.05 -3.65
N LYS A 71 1.08 18.07 -3.01
CA LYS A 71 0.15 19.20 -3.07
C LYS A 71 0.73 20.45 -2.40
N PHE A 72 1.50 20.29 -1.33
CA PHE A 72 2.17 21.41 -0.67
C PHE A 72 3.29 21.99 -1.54
N VAL A 73 4.10 21.14 -2.18
CA VAL A 73 5.17 21.57 -3.09
C VAL A 73 4.58 22.32 -4.30
N ASP A 74 3.51 21.80 -4.90
CA ASP A 74 2.81 22.40 -6.06
C ASP A 74 2.18 23.78 -5.75
N ASN A 75 1.85 24.04 -4.49
CA ASN A 75 1.19 25.29 -4.09
C ASN A 75 2.19 26.38 -3.61
N ASN A 76 3.47 26.03 -3.41
CA ASN A 76 4.50 26.92 -2.88
C ASN A 76 5.65 27.20 -3.88
N TYR A 77 5.71 26.49 -5.01
CA TYR A 77 6.71 26.64 -6.08
C TYR A 77 6.03 26.70 -7.44
#